data_AF-A0A3M1LIK2-F1
#
_entry.id   AF-A0A3M1LIK2-F1
#
_cell.length_a   1.000
_cell.length_b   1.000
_cell.length_c   1.000
_cell.angle_alpha   90.00
_cell.angle_beta   90.00
_cell.angle_gamma   90.00
#
_symmetry.space_group_name_H-M   'P 1'
#
loop_
_entity.id
_entity.type
_entity.pdbx_description
1 polymer ?
#
loop_
_entity_poly.entity_id
_entity_poly.type
_entity_poly.pdbx_seq_one_letter_code
_entity_poly.pdbx_strand_id
1 'polypeptide(L)'
;MKMYIVTLLMLIINITIFIIINITDVKPLQYYLVPAYLTNDLARYLLTLFTSIFIHLDAIHITFNSVALLFLGRIIEPYIGSYRFLGVYLASGIAGGILHTIYSFIIDDDIYT
;
A
#
# COMPACT_ATOMS: atom_id res chain seq x y z
N MET A 1 -11.90 -7.50 -25.80
CA MET A 1 -11.16 -7.74 -24.54
C MET A 1 -11.40 -6.52 -23.65
N LYS A 2 -12.11 -6.64 -22.52
CA LYS A 2 -12.31 -5.47 -21.65
C LYS A 2 -10.95 -5.07 -21.04
N MET A 3 -10.62 -3.78 -21.10
CA MET A 3 -9.32 -3.25 -20.68
C MET A 3 -9.24 -3.16 -19.14
N TYR A 4 -8.09 -3.50 -18.56
CA TYR A 4 -7.76 -3.40 -17.13
C TYR A 4 -6.50 -2.55 -16.95
N ILE A 5 -6.53 -1.34 -17.53
CA ILE A 5 -5.35 -0.49 -17.68
C ILE A 5 -4.85 0.02 -16.33
N VAL A 6 -5.73 0.38 -15.41
CA VAL A 6 -5.34 0.87 -14.08
C VAL A 6 -4.71 -0.25 -13.27
N THR A 7 -5.23 -1.48 -13.37
CA THR A 7 -4.62 -2.66 -12.75
C THR A 7 -3.16 -2.82 -13.19
N LEU A 8 -2.89 -2.76 -14.50
CA LEU A 8 -1.53 -2.86 -15.03
C LEU A 8 -0.66 -1.67 -14.62
N LEU A 9 -1.20 -0.45 -14.63
CA LEU A 9 -0.47 0.74 -14.20
C LEU A 9 -0.07 0.65 -12.72
N MET A 10 -1.01 0.29 -11.83
CA MET A 10 -0.72 0.13 -10.40
C MET A 10 0.31 -0.98 -10.16
N LEU A 11 0.21 -2.10 -10.88
CA LEU A 11 1.20 -3.17 -10.81
C LEU A 11 2.60 -2.68 -11.19
N ILE A 12 2.72 -2.01 -12.33
CA ILE A 12 4.01 -1.47 -12.81
C ILE A 12 4.56 -0.46 -11.79
N ILE A 13 3.72 0.43 -11.26
CA ILE A 13 4.11 1.42 -10.25
C ILE A 13 4.65 0.73 -8.99
N ASN A 14 3.94 -0.26 -8.44
CA ASN A 14 4.37 -0.98 -7.23
C ASN A 14 5.71 -1.70 -7.44
N ILE A 15 5.86 -2.41 -8.56
CA ILE A 15 7.10 -3.12 -8.91
C ILE A 15 8.25 -2.11 -9.09
N THR A 16 7.99 -1.01 -9.79
CA THR A 16 9.01 0.03 -10.03
C THR A 16 9.47 0.67 -8.73
N ILE A 17 8.54 1.03 -7.84
CA ILE A 17 8.86 1.61 -6.51
C ILE A 17 9.65 0.61 -5.68
N PHE A 18 9.24 -0.67 -5.67
CA PHE A 18 9.97 -1.71 -4.93
C PHE A 18 11.39 -1.88 -5.45
N ILE A 19 11.59 -1.93 -6.77
CA ILE A 19 12.93 -2.01 -7.37
C ILE A 19 13.75 -0.78 -6.96
N ILE A 20 13.22 0.44 -7.14
CA ILE A 20 13.91 1.68 -6.79
C ILE A 20 14.35 1.66 -5.33
N ILE A 21 13.46 1.31 -4.40
CA ILE A 21 13.77 1.26 -2.97
C ILE A 21 14.87 0.24 -2.66
N ASN A 22 14.87 -0.92 -3.32
CA ASN A 22 15.84 -1.98 -3.05
C ASN A 22 17.20 -1.78 -3.75
N ILE A 23 17.29 -0.93 -4.76
CA ILE A 23 18.56 -0.64 -5.46
C ILE A 23 19.18 0.71 -5.09
N THR A 24 18.45 1.55 -4.34
CA THR A 24 18.94 2.86 -3.89
C THR A 24 19.22 2.83 -2.38
N ASP A 25 20.11 3.70 -1.92
CA ASP A 25 20.39 3.90 -0.48
C ASP A 25 19.29 4.69 0.26
N VAL A 26 18.10 4.77 -0.34
CA VAL A 26 16.96 5.45 0.27
C VAL A 26 16.53 4.65 1.48
N LYS A 27 16.74 5.20 2.69
CA LYS A 27 16.32 4.57 3.95
C LYS A 27 14.81 4.36 3.93
N PRO A 28 14.29 3.12 3.74
CA PRO A 28 12.88 2.93 3.47
C PRO A 28 12.03 3.09 4.73
N LEU A 29 12.67 2.97 5.91
CA LEU A 29 12.07 3.20 7.22
C LEU A 29 11.36 4.55 7.37
N GLN A 30 11.79 5.57 6.63
CA GLN A 30 11.15 6.88 6.70
C GLN A 30 9.80 6.96 5.97
N TYR A 31 9.51 5.99 5.10
CA TYR A 31 8.32 5.94 4.25
C TYR A 31 7.38 4.77 4.57
N TYR A 32 7.79 3.84 5.42
CA TYR A 32 6.90 2.82 5.99
C TYR A 32 5.94 3.46 7.00
N LEU A 33 4.71 2.97 7.02
CA LEU A 33 3.71 3.36 8.02
C LEU A 33 4.14 2.83 9.39
N VAL A 34 4.51 3.75 10.27
CA VAL A 34 4.78 3.46 11.69
C VAL A 34 3.60 4.00 12.50
N PRO A 35 2.83 3.13 13.19
CA PRO A 35 1.66 3.55 13.97
C PRO A 35 1.93 4.64 15.01
N ALA A 36 3.12 4.65 15.62
CA ALA A 36 3.52 5.64 16.63
C ALA A 36 3.57 7.09 16.08
N TYR A 37 3.66 7.29 14.76
CA TYR A 37 3.55 8.63 14.19
C TYR A 37 2.17 9.24 14.40
N LEU A 38 1.11 8.45 14.58
CA LEU A 38 -0.24 8.99 14.80
C LEU A 38 -0.28 9.93 16.01
N THR A 39 0.44 9.60 17.08
CA THR A 39 0.49 10.39 18.32
C THR A 39 1.62 11.42 18.32
N ASN A 40 2.76 11.09 17.70
CA ASN A 40 4.00 11.86 17.86
C ASN A 40 4.29 12.81 16.68
N ASP A 41 3.76 12.53 15.48
CA ASP A 41 3.96 13.33 14.27
C ASP A 41 2.85 13.03 13.23
N LEU A 42 1.70 13.70 13.38
CA LEU A 42 0.54 13.48 12.51
C LEU A 42 0.84 13.73 11.03
N ALA A 43 1.69 14.72 10.72
CA ALA A 43 2.03 15.02 9.33
C ALA A 43 2.78 13.84 8.69
N ARG A 44 3.73 13.26 9.42
CA ARG A 44 4.45 12.08 8.97
C ARG A 44 3.57 10.84 8.93
N TYR A 45 2.64 10.70 9.87
CA TYR A 45 1.64 9.62 9.82
C TYR A 45 0.81 9.68 8.53
N LEU A 46 0.24 10.84 8.19
CA LEU A 46 -0.57 10.99 6.99
C LEU A 46 0.23 10.76 5.71
N LEU A 47 1.48 11.22 5.67
CA LEU A 47 2.39 10.96 4.55
C LEU A 47 2.64 9.45 4.40
N THR A 48 3.03 8.79 5.50
CA THR A 48 3.38 7.37 5.49
C THR A 48 2.18 6.44 5.26
N LEU A 49 0.99 6.85 5.70
CA LEU A 49 -0.28 6.16 5.44
C LEU A 49 -0.62 6.15 3.94
N PHE A 50 -0.30 7.23 3.23
CA PHE A 50 -0.49 7.29 1.79
C PHE A 50 0.62 6.54 1.05
N THR A 51 1.89 6.73 1.43
CA THR A 51 3.01 6.07 0.73
C THR A 51 3.02 4.55 0.96
N SER A 52 2.49 4.06 2.08
CA SER A 52 2.39 2.62 2.36
C SER A 52 1.50 1.86 1.38
N ILE A 53 0.65 2.56 0.60
CA ILE A 53 -0.13 1.93 -0.48
C ILE A 53 0.77 1.34 -1.57
N PHE A 54 1.98 1.90 -1.74
CA PHE A 54 2.90 1.53 -2.83
C PHE A 54 4.20 0.90 -2.33
N ILE A 55 4.59 1.18 -1.09
CA ILE A 55 5.85 0.73 -0.50
C ILE A 55 5.66 -0.60 0.20
N HIS A 56 6.47 -1.59 -0.17
CA HIS A 56 6.40 -2.96 0.34
C HIS A 56 7.67 -3.29 1.14
N LEU A 57 7.52 -4.06 2.23
CA LEU A 57 8.63 -4.40 3.14
C LEU A 57 9.59 -5.43 2.52
N ASP A 58 9.03 -6.43 1.85
CA ASP A 58 9.77 -7.59 1.38
C ASP A 58 9.20 -8.14 0.06
N ALA A 59 9.97 -9.03 -0.56
CA ALA A 59 9.64 -9.62 -1.86
C ALA A 59 8.37 -10.51 -1.80
N ILE A 60 8.10 -11.16 -0.67
CA ILE A 60 6.92 -12.02 -0.50
C ILE A 60 5.67 -11.14 -0.47
N HIS A 61 5.70 -10.06 0.33
CA HIS A 61 4.59 -9.11 0.44
C HIS A 61 4.18 -8.54 -0.93
N ILE A 62 5.14 -7.99 -1.70
CA ILE A 62 4.84 -7.45 -3.04
C ILE A 62 4.36 -8.52 -4.01
N THR A 63 4.90 -9.75 -3.94
CA THR A 63 4.47 -10.83 -4.83
C THR A 63 3.01 -11.19 -4.58
N PHE A 64 2.62 -11.38 -3.32
CA PHE A 64 1.22 -11.68 -2.97
C PHE A 64 0.26 -10.56 -3.36
N ASN A 65 0.63 -9.29 -3.11
CA ASN A 65 -0.20 -8.15 -3.49
C ASN A 65 -0.30 -7.98 -5.00
N SER A 66 0.78 -8.22 -5.74
CA SER A 66 0.80 -8.18 -7.20
C SER A 66 -0.10 -9.24 -7.81
N VAL A 67 -0.04 -10.46 -7.28
CA VAL A 67 -0.93 -11.57 -7.67
C VAL A 67 -2.39 -11.18 -7.37
N ALA A 68 -2.70 -10.77 -6.14
CA ALA A 68 -4.05 -10.37 -5.76
C ALA A 68 -4.59 -9.23 -6.64
N LEU A 69 -3.78 -8.20 -6.88
CA LEU A 69 -4.11 -7.06 -7.74
C LEU A 69 -4.41 -7.49 -9.18
N LEU A 70 -3.58 -8.37 -9.77
CA LEU A 70 -3.80 -8.87 -11.11
C LEU A 70 -5.08 -9.72 -11.21
N PHE A 71 -5.29 -10.64 -10.27
CA PHE A 71 -6.47 -11.51 -10.26
C PHE A 71 -7.75 -10.71 -10.04
N LEU A 72 -7.80 -9.90 -8.98
CA LEU A 72 -8.98 -9.10 -8.65
C LEU A 72 -9.22 -7.97 -9.66
N GLY A 73 -8.17 -7.26 -10.05
CA GLY A 73 -8.27 -6.13 -10.98
C GLY A 73 -8.76 -6.54 -12.37
N ARG A 74 -8.27 -7.68 -12.90
CA ARG A 74 -8.77 -8.24 -14.17
C ARG A 74 -10.25 -8.60 -14.12
N ILE A 75 -10.76 -8.96 -12.94
CA ILE A 75 -12.18 -9.26 -12.74
C ILE A 75 -12.97 -7.99 -12.48
N ILE A 76 -12.50 -7.05 -11.66
CA ILE A 76 -13.32 -5.94 -11.14
C ILE A 76 -13.29 -4.71 -12.06
N GLU A 77 -12.10 -4.29 -12.51
CA GLU A 77 -11.93 -3.06 -13.29
C GLU A 77 -12.82 -3.03 -14.55
N PRO A 78 -12.95 -4.13 -15.33
CA PRO A 78 -13.86 -4.20 -16.47
C PRO A 78 -15.36 -4.04 -16.18
N TYR A 79 -15.79 -4.18 -14.93
CA TYR A 79 -17.21 -4.11 -14.54
C TYR A 79 -17.55 -2.75 -13.93
N ILE A 80 -16.66 -2.19 -13.13
CA ILE A 80 -16.92 -0.92 -12.43
C ILE A 80 -16.31 0.30 -13.15
N GLY A 81 -15.37 0.07 -14.07
CA GLY A 81 -14.63 1.09 -14.81
C GLY A 81 -13.36 1.55 -14.07
N SER A 82 -12.37 1.99 -14.85
CA SER A 82 -11.01 2.34 -14.39
C SER A 82 -10.96 3.38 -13.27
N TYR A 83 -11.72 4.48 -13.37
CA TYR A 83 -11.72 5.52 -12.33
C TYR A 83 -12.26 5.02 -10.99
N ARG A 84 -13.31 4.20 -11.02
CA ARG A 84 -13.88 3.62 -9.79
C ARG A 84 -12.95 2.58 -9.20
N PHE A 85 -12.31 1.77 -10.05
CA PHE A 85 -11.30 0.81 -9.62
C PHE A 85 -10.10 1.50 -8.96
N LEU A 86 -9.62 2.63 -9.50
CA LEU A 86 -8.57 3.42 -8.85
C LEU A 86 -9.01 3.90 -7.45
N GLY A 87 -10.24 4.38 -7.33
CA GLY A 87 -10.82 4.77 -6.04
C GLY A 87 -10.85 3.61 -5.04
N VAL A 88 -11.29 2.43 -5.48
CA VAL A 88 -11.29 1.20 -4.66
C VAL A 88 -9.87 0.82 -4.24
N TYR A 89 -8.90 0.86 -5.16
CA TYR A 89 -7.50 0.55 -4.89
C TYR A 89 -6.93 1.47 -3.79
N LEU A 90 -7.05 2.79 -3.96
CA LEU A 90 -6.53 3.76 -3.00
C LEU A 90 -7.26 3.68 -1.65
N ALA A 91 -8.59 3.59 -1.66
CA ALA A 91 -9.38 3.47 -0.44
C ALA A 91 -9.05 2.19 0.33
N SER A 92 -8.82 1.07 -0.36
CA SER A 92 -8.43 -0.20 0.27
C SER A 92 -7.06 -0.10 0.95
N GLY A 93 -6.10 0.60 0.33
CA GLY A 93 -4.78 0.83 0.92
C GLY A 93 -4.84 1.72 2.17
N ILE A 94 -5.61 2.81 2.12
CA ILE A 94 -5.83 3.68 3.29
C ILE A 94 -6.54 2.91 4.41
N ALA A 95 -7.61 2.18 4.10
CA ALA A 95 -8.34 1.39 5.08
C ALA A 95 -7.46 0.31 5.72
N GLY A 96 -6.65 -0.39 4.92
CA GLY A 96 -5.68 -1.37 5.42
C GLY A 96 -4.65 -0.74 6.36
N GLY A 97 -4.11 0.44 6.02
CA GLY A 97 -3.18 1.17 6.88
C GLY A 97 -3.80 1.61 8.21
N ILE A 98 -5.03 2.14 8.18
CA ILE A 98 -5.77 2.51 9.40
C ILE A 98 -6.02 1.27 10.27
N LEU A 99 -6.48 0.16 9.68
CA LEU A 99 -6.71 -1.09 10.40
C LEU A 99 -5.42 -1.64 11.01
N HIS A 100 -4.30 -1.56 10.30
CA HIS A 100 -2.99 -1.93 10.84
C HIS A 100 -2.58 -1.07 12.03
N THR A 101 -2.78 0.26 11.95
CA THR A 101 -2.51 1.18 13.07
C THR A 101 -3.40 0.87 14.27
N ILE A 102 -4.71 0.69 14.07
CA ILE A 102 -5.64 0.32 15.14
C ILE A 102 -5.26 -1.02 15.76
N TYR A 103 -5.00 -2.04 14.94
CA TYR A 103 -4.57 -3.36 15.40
C TYR A 103 -3.34 -3.26 16.29
N SER A 104 -2.35 -2.47 15.85
CA SER A 104 -1.11 -2.29 16.59
C SER A 104 -1.39 -1.70 17.98
N PHE A 105 -2.23 -0.66 18.10
CA PHE A 105 -2.60 -0.07 19.40
C PHE A 105 -3.50 -0.94 20.29
N ILE A 106 -4.20 -1.93 19.74
CA ILE A 106 -5.11 -2.79 20.53
C ILE A 106 -4.39 -4.06 21.01
N ILE A 107 -3.52 -4.62 20.18
CA ILE A 107 -2.97 -5.97 20.39
C ILE A 107 -1.49 -5.92 20.78
N ASP A 108 -0.74 -4.93 20.30
CA ASP A 108 0.72 -4.86 20.43
C ASP A 108 1.14 -3.72 21.38
N ASP A 109 0.60 -3.73 22.62
CA ASP A 109 0.93 -2.75 23.67
C ASP A 109 2.44 -2.69 23.98
N ASP A 110 3.21 -3.73 23.64
CA ASP A 110 4.63 -3.88 23.95
C ASP A 110 5.58 -3.25 22.90
N ILE A 111 5.10 -2.77 21.74
CA ILE A 111 5.95 -2.17 20.68
C ILE A 111 5.89 -0.62 20.69
N TYR A 112 5.17 -0.03 21.64
CA TYR A 112 5.07 1.43 21.83
C TYR A 112 5.84 1.97 23.06
N THR A 113 6.63 1.13 23.72
CA THR A 113 7.73 1.53 24.62
C THR A 113 9.07 1.27 23.97
#